data_AF-A0A8S3HXR2-F1
#
_entry.id   AF-A0A8S3HXR2-F1
#
_cell.length_a   1.000
_cell.length_b   1.000
_cell.length_c   1.000
_cell.angle_alpha   90.00
_cell.angle_beta   90.00
_cell.angle_gamma   90.00
#
_symmetry.space_group_name_H-M   'P 1'
#
loop_
_entity.id
_entity.type
_entity.pdbx_description
1 polymer ?
#
loop_
_entity_poly.entity_id
_entity_poly.type
_entity_poly.pdbx_seq_one_letter_code
_entity_poly.pdbx_strand_id
1 'polypeptide(L)'
;MMPSENLMQGEWEKHGTCYWEKPEEYFEQIKSLYSKINIPNGIHEILNDQRNSKRERIRQSFLNLNPELKSENIDINIGNRGKTLKEIGFCYDRSFNHIACNHNM
;
A
#
# COMPACT_ATOMS: atom_id res chain seq x y z
N MET A 1 10.89 -4.55 4.40
CA MET A 1 11.76 -3.58 3.70
C MET A 1 11.36 -2.20 4.18
N MET A 2 12.30 -1.30 4.46
CA MET A 2 12.02 0.11 4.84
C MET A 2 12.80 1.03 3.89
N PRO A 3 12.34 2.28 3.69
CA PRO A 3 13.04 3.23 2.82
C PRO A 3 14.31 3.78 3.47
N SER A 4 14.93 4.79 2.85
CA SER A 4 16.07 5.51 3.42
C SER A 4 15.73 6.20 4.74
N GLU A 5 16.72 6.39 5.59
CA GLU A 5 16.57 7.03 6.91
C GLU A 5 15.95 8.43 6.81
N ASN A 6 16.36 9.24 5.84
CA ASN A 6 15.78 10.57 5.62
C ASN A 6 14.28 10.50 5.27
N LEU A 7 13.85 9.51 4.49
CA LEU A 7 12.43 9.35 4.19
C LEU A 7 11.68 8.86 5.44
N MET A 8 12.25 7.91 6.17
CA MET A 8 11.66 7.47 7.44
C MET A 8 11.47 8.63 8.42
N GLN A 9 12.48 9.48 8.60
CA GLN A 9 12.37 10.66 9.46
C GLN A 9 11.26 11.61 9.00
N GLY A 10 11.18 11.90 7.70
CA GLY A 10 10.13 12.76 7.15
C GLY A 10 8.72 12.19 7.34
N GLU A 11 8.54 10.88 7.12
CA GLU A 11 7.25 10.20 7.35
C GLU A 11 6.86 10.20 8.84
N TRP A 12 7.83 10.02 9.74
CA TRP A 12 7.60 10.14 11.18
C TRP A 12 7.13 11.54 11.55
N GLU A 13 7.90 12.58 11.18
CA GLU A 13 7.59 13.96 11.53
C GLU A 13 6.23 14.40 10.99
N LYS A 14 5.91 14.01 9.75
CA LYS A 14 4.71 14.45 9.04
C LYS A 14 3.45 13.66 9.41
N HIS A 15 3.58 12.37 9.72
CA HIS A 15 2.42 11.47 9.86
C HIS A 15 2.38 10.70 11.18
N GLY A 16 3.54 10.30 11.72
CA GLY A 16 3.61 9.50 12.95
C GLY A 16 3.36 10.31 14.22
N THR A 17 3.93 11.51 14.32
CA THR A 17 3.89 12.34 15.55
C THR A 17 2.48 12.73 16.01
N CYS A 18 1.46 12.63 15.14
CA CYS A 18 0.07 12.97 15.48
C CYS A 18 -0.66 11.93 16.33
N TYR A 19 -0.18 10.67 16.36
CA TYR A 19 -0.88 9.58 17.04
C TYR A 19 0.02 8.74 17.96
N TRP A 20 1.30 8.60 17.63
CA TRP A 20 2.24 7.81 18.43
C TRP A 20 3.16 8.70 19.26
N GLU A 21 3.47 8.28 20.48
CA GLU A 21 4.44 8.97 21.34
C GLU A 21 5.89 8.68 20.93
N LYS A 22 6.12 7.48 20.37
CA LYS A 22 7.45 6.97 20.05
C LYS A 22 7.55 6.49 18.58
N PRO A 23 8.64 6.83 17.88
CA PRO A 23 8.83 6.37 16.50
C PRO A 23 8.92 4.85 16.37
N GLU A 24 9.43 4.16 17.40
CA GLU A 24 9.53 2.70 17.42
C GLU A 24 8.16 2.05 17.26
N GLU A 25 7.15 2.52 18.00
CA GLU A 25 5.78 1.99 17.94
C GLU A 25 5.14 2.21 16.56
N TYR A 26 5.37 3.39 15.95
CA TYR A 26 4.91 3.71 14.60
C TYR A 26 5.51 2.75 13.55
N PHE A 27 6.82 2.57 13.57
CA PHE A 27 7.49 1.72 12.59
C PHE A 27 7.27 0.22 12.83
N GLU A 28 7.10 -0.21 14.08
CA GLU A 28 6.68 -1.58 14.41
C GLU A 28 5.29 -1.88 13.85
N GLN A 29 4.35 -0.94 13.99
CA GLN A 29 3.02 -1.09 13.42
C GLN A 29 3.05 -1.14 11.89
N ILE A 30 3.83 -0.28 11.22
CA ILE A 30 4.04 -0.35 9.76
C ILE A 30 4.59 -1.71 9.35
N LYS A 31 5.63 -2.21 10.03
CA LYS A 31 6.22 -3.52 9.75
C LYS A 31 5.21 -4.65 9.94
N SER A 32 4.40 -4.58 10.99
CA SER A 32 3.34 -5.55 11.31
C SER A 32 2.25 -5.60 10.25
N LEU A 33 1.82 -4.45 9.72
CA LEU A 33 0.83 -4.42 8.63
C LEU A 33 1.44 -4.89 7.31
N TYR A 34 2.66 -4.45 7.00
CA TYR A 34 3.35 -4.86 5.79
C TYR A 34 3.58 -6.37 5.73
N SER A 35 3.97 -7.00 6.85
CA SER A 35 4.26 -8.44 6.89
C SER A 35 3.03 -9.34 6.69
N LYS A 36 1.82 -8.80 6.85
CA LYS A 36 0.56 -9.50 6.59
C LYS A 36 0.20 -9.55 5.10
N ILE A 37 0.80 -8.69 4.28
CA ILE A 37 0.49 -8.61 2.86
C ILE A 37 1.44 -9.51 2.06
N ASN A 38 0.89 -10.54 1.44
CA ASN A 38 1.56 -11.36 0.44
C ASN A 38 1.65 -10.58 -0.88
N ILE A 39 2.86 -10.17 -1.24
CA ILE A 39 3.11 -9.39 -2.46
C ILE A 39 3.26 -10.34 -3.66
N PRO A 40 2.47 -10.17 -4.74
CA PRO A 40 2.58 -11.01 -5.91
C PRO A 40 3.90 -10.80 -6.66
N ASN A 41 4.53 -11.91 -7.03
CA ASN A 41 5.53 -11.92 -8.08
C ASN A 41 4.81 -11.58 -9.40
N GLY A 42 5.40 -10.74 -10.25
CA GLY A 42 4.80 -10.44 -11.56
C GLY A 42 4.22 -9.02 -11.75
N ILE A 43 4.31 -8.14 -10.74
CA ILE A 43 3.75 -6.78 -10.85
C ILE A 43 4.39 -6.01 -12.00
N HIS A 44 5.71 -6.16 -12.20
CA HIS A 44 6.44 -5.48 -13.28
C HIS A 44 5.93 -5.89 -14.67
N GLU A 45 5.60 -7.16 -14.85
CA GLU A 45 5.07 -7.74 -16.08
C GLU A 45 3.67 -7.17 -16.36
N ILE A 46 2.83 -7.03 -15.34
CA ILE A 46 1.51 -6.37 -15.48
C ILE A 46 1.68 -4.91 -15.91
N LEU A 47 2.70 -4.21 -15.39
CA LEU A 47 2.96 -2.81 -15.74
C LEU A 47 3.51 -2.62 -17.16
N ASN A 48 4.33 -3.55 -17.64
CA ASN A 48 4.92 -3.50 -18.98
C ASN A 48 3.95 -3.95 -20.08
N ASP A 49 2.89 -4.66 -19.71
CA ASP A 49 1.82 -5.06 -20.60
C ASP A 49 1.08 -3.85 -21.19
N GLN A 50 0.75 -3.88 -22.48
CA GLN A 50 0.04 -2.78 -23.15
C GLN A 50 -1.49 -2.93 -23.11
N ARG A 51 -2.02 -4.01 -22.51
CA ARG A 51 -3.45 -4.20 -22.32
C ARG A 51 -4.05 -3.12 -21.42
N ASN A 52 -5.29 -2.75 -21.73
CA ASN A 52 -6.16 -1.99 -20.83
C ASN A 52 -6.36 -2.76 -19.51
N SER A 53 -6.78 -2.09 -18.44
CA SER A 53 -7.09 -2.66 -17.09
C SER A 53 -5.91 -2.99 -16.15
N LYS A 54 -4.73 -2.37 -16.30
CA LYS A 54 -3.59 -2.57 -15.37
C LYS A 54 -3.94 -2.46 -13.89
N ARG A 55 -4.72 -1.44 -13.50
CA ARG A 55 -5.14 -1.25 -12.10
C ARG A 55 -5.86 -2.47 -11.56
N GLU A 56 -6.81 -2.98 -12.33
CA GLU A 56 -7.62 -4.12 -11.92
C GLU A 56 -6.83 -5.42 -11.89
N ARG A 57 -5.93 -5.61 -12.85
CA ARG A 57 -5.04 -6.77 -12.86
C ARG A 57 -4.08 -6.79 -11.68
N ILE A 58 -3.51 -5.63 -11.32
CA ILE A 58 -2.68 -5.51 -10.11
C ILE A 58 -3.55 -5.82 -8.89
N ARG A 59 -4.72 -5.19 -8.76
CA ARG A 59 -5.63 -5.45 -7.64
C ARG A 59 -5.96 -6.94 -7.50
N GLN A 60 -6.37 -7.59 -8.58
CA GLN A 60 -6.71 -9.02 -8.57
C GLN A 60 -5.52 -9.89 -8.19
N SER A 61 -4.30 -9.54 -8.60
CA SER A 61 -3.10 -10.28 -8.19
C SER A 61 -2.85 -10.25 -6.68
N PHE A 62 -3.18 -9.15 -6.00
CA PHE A 62 -3.13 -9.07 -4.55
C PHE A 62 -4.26 -9.87 -3.91
N LEU A 63 -5.51 -9.73 -4.39
CA LEU A 63 -6.66 -10.47 -3.86
C LEU A 63 -6.47 -11.99 -3.95
N ASN A 64 -5.81 -12.48 -5.00
CA ASN A 64 -5.53 -13.90 -5.17
C ASN A 64 -4.58 -14.47 -4.10
N LEU A 65 -3.71 -13.65 -3.52
CA LEU A 65 -2.72 -14.05 -2.50
C LEU A 65 -3.10 -13.64 -1.07
N ASN A 66 -4.13 -12.81 -0.93
CA ASN A 66 -4.57 -12.23 0.34
C ASN A 66 -6.10 -12.33 0.43
N PRO A 67 -6.65 -13.53 0.67
CA PRO A 67 -8.10 -13.78 0.64
C PRO A 67 -8.90 -13.03 1.72
N GLU A 68 -8.23 -12.50 2.74
CA GLU A 68 -8.80 -11.61 3.76
C GLU A 68 -9.06 -10.19 3.25
N LEU A 69 -8.40 -9.78 2.17
CA LEU A 69 -8.62 -8.48 1.54
C LEU A 69 -9.84 -8.51 0.63
N LYS A 70 -10.53 -7.38 0.58
CA LYS A 70 -11.55 -7.06 -0.42
C LYS A 70 -11.01 -6.04 -1.41
N SER A 71 -11.62 -6.01 -2.60
CA SER A 71 -11.27 -5.05 -3.66
C SER A 71 -11.23 -3.60 -3.17
N GLU A 72 -12.19 -3.24 -2.31
CA GLU A 72 -12.31 -1.91 -1.72
C GLU A 72 -11.18 -1.56 -0.73
N ASN A 73 -10.44 -2.53 -0.20
CA ASN A 73 -9.34 -2.29 0.74
C ASN A 73 -8.04 -1.88 0.06
N ILE A 74 -8.00 -1.91 -1.28
CA ILE A 74 -6.78 -1.72 -2.09
C ILE A 74 -6.96 -0.54 -3.05
N ASP A 75 -6.16 0.51 -2.84
CA ASP A 75 -6.02 1.61 -3.80
C ASP A 75 -4.79 1.42 -4.70
N ILE A 76 -4.96 1.71 -5.99
CA ILE A 76 -3.91 1.50 -7.00
C ILE A 76 -3.69 2.80 -7.77
N ASN A 77 -2.62 3.51 -7.42
CA ASN A 77 -2.24 4.75 -8.05
C ASN A 77 -1.27 4.48 -9.21
N ILE A 78 -1.76 4.68 -10.44
CA ILE A 78 -0.96 4.61 -11.67
C ILE A 78 -0.94 5.98 -12.33
N GLY A 79 0.24 6.56 -12.41
CA GLY A 79 0.51 7.85 -13.06
C GLY A 79 0.90 7.71 -14.54
N ASN A 80 1.29 8.85 -15.14
CA ASN A 80 1.78 8.95 -16.51
C ASN A 80 0.85 8.29 -17.55
N ARG A 81 -0.44 8.63 -17.52
CA ARG A 81 -1.49 8.06 -18.39
C ARG A 81 -1.52 6.52 -18.38
N GLY A 82 -1.34 5.90 -17.21
CA GLY A 82 -1.41 4.44 -17.05
C GLY A 82 -0.09 3.70 -17.29
N LYS A 83 1.04 4.41 -17.33
CA LYS A 83 2.36 3.82 -17.65
C LYS A 83 3.22 3.50 -16.44
N THR A 84 3.02 4.18 -15.31
CA THR A 84 3.93 4.06 -14.16
C THR A 84 3.14 3.83 -12.88
N LEU A 85 3.41 2.72 -12.19
CA LEU A 85 2.93 2.51 -10.84
C LEU A 85 3.56 3.56 -9.92
N LYS A 86 2.73 4.27 -9.17
CA LYS A 86 3.17 5.24 -8.17
C LYS A 86 3.08 4.63 -6.79
N GLU A 87 1.93 4.05 -6.48
CA GLU A 87 1.66 3.52 -5.15
C GLU A 87 0.61 2.40 -5.21
N ILE A 88 0.71 1.50 -4.23
CA ILE A 88 -0.34 0.56 -3.86
C ILE A 88 -0.63 0.82 -2.38
N GLY A 89 -1.83 1.30 -2.08
CA GLY A 89 -2.29 1.60 -0.73
C GLY A 89 -3.19 0.49 -0.20
N PHE A 90 -3.06 0.21 1.10
CA PHE A 90 -3.96 -0.68 1.84
C PHE A 90 -4.63 0.11 2.95
N CYS A 91 -5.96 0.10 3.00
CA CYS A 91 -6.72 1.01 3.85
C CYS A 91 -7.19 0.34 5.14
N TYR A 92 -7.01 1.06 6.26
CA TYR A 92 -7.29 0.57 7.59
C TYR A 92 -8.08 1.60 8.41
N ASP A 93 -8.88 1.12 9.36
CA ASP A 93 -9.38 1.97 10.44
C ASP A 93 -8.29 2.23 11.50
N ARG A 94 -8.62 3.01 12.53
CA ARG A 94 -7.70 3.33 13.64
C ARG A 94 -7.35 2.13 14.53
N SER A 95 -8.09 1.03 14.40
CA SER A 95 -7.84 -0.25 15.07
C SER A 95 -7.11 -1.23 14.14
N PHE A 96 -6.66 -0.78 12.97
CA PHE A 96 -5.95 -1.55 11.97
C PHE A 96 -6.75 -2.71 11.34
N ASN A 97 -8.08 -2.60 11.31
CA ASN A 97 -8.92 -3.48 10.51
C ASN A 97 -9.04 -2.93 9.09
N HIS A 98 -9.11 -3.81 8.09
CA HIS A 98 -9.30 -3.40 6.71
C HIS A 98 -10.65 -2.68 6.51
N ILE A 99 -10.59 -1.53 5.84
CA ILE A 99 -11.77 -0.74 5.45
C ILE A 99 -11.70 -0.37 3.98
N ALA A 100 -12.83 0.07 3.41
CA ALA A 100 -12.82 0.64 2.07
C ALA A 100 -11.90 1.88 2.02
N CYS A 101 -11.10 1.98 0.96
CA CYS A 101 -10.27 3.15 0.71
C CYS A 101 -11.13 4.36 0.38
N ASN A 102 -10.81 5.49 1.03
CA ASN A 102 -11.43 6.77 0.74
C ASN A 102 -10.56 7.50 -0.28
N HIS A 103 -11.16 8.10 -1.32
CA HIS A 103 -10.47 8.73 -2.45
C HIS A 103 -9.63 9.99 -2.13
N ASN A 104 -9.36 10.28 -0.85
CA ASN A 104 -8.59 11.43 -0.38
C ASN A 104 -7.25 11.03 0.26
N MET A 105 -6.71 9.85 -0.09
CA MET A 105 -5.32 9.49 0.23
C MET A 105 -4.33 10.23 -0.67
#